data_AF-A0A8T6LP89-F1
#
_entry.id   AF-A0A8T6LP89-F1
#
_cell.length_a   1.000
_cell.length_b   1.000
_cell.length_c   1.000
_cell.angle_alpha   90.00
_cell.angle_beta   90.00
_cell.angle_gamma   90.00
#
_symmetry.space_group_name_H-M   'P 1'
#
loop_
_entity.id
_entity.type
_entity.pdbx_description
1 polymer ?
#
loop_
_entity_poly.entity_id
_entity_poly.type
_entity_poly.pdbx_seq_one_letter_code
_entity_poly.pdbx_strand_id
1 'polypeptide(L)'
;MNRWIRRSLVVANSPNYLDNLYGVYPIQQSGTRPLHTGLWAQIQREYNAGNWESVIELLIDSRNDIFPIKDGYVGFWRQDKSTISSNPRQVQRIATILSSMTFAGMKEACSRPKESNQTIGPMFRNWYKQASNPLGIPVMDLATFQATSRDAILDGSDDVLKQYATANLGYSINKGLDFIARVNGTFVIGEAKWITTPGGNQDKSFQDAKTMIGDPNLNSNVIPIMILDGVLYLASRGKLYVNLTDNYKDYNIMSALVLKEFLDSL
;
A
#
# COMPACT_ATOMS: atom_id res chain seq x y z
N MET A 1 3.07 27.03 7.72
CA MET A 1 2.25 25.80 7.75
C MET A 1 1.08 25.95 6.79
N ASN A 2 1.16 25.20 5.71
CA ASN A 2 0.20 25.03 4.63
C ASN A 2 -1.21 24.81 5.16
N ARG A 3 -2.21 25.39 4.48
CA ARG A 3 -3.61 25.33 4.90
C ARG A 3 -4.14 23.91 4.98
N TRP A 4 -3.67 23.00 4.12
CA TRP A 4 -4.14 21.62 4.05
C TRP A 4 -3.61 20.75 5.16
N ILE A 5 -2.37 21.01 5.62
CA ILE A 5 -1.85 20.39 6.84
C ILE A 5 -2.68 20.85 8.05
N ARG A 6 -2.96 22.16 8.17
CA ARG A 6 -3.83 22.69 9.23
C ARG A 6 -5.22 22.05 9.21
N ARG A 7 -5.84 21.98 8.03
CA ARG A 7 -7.17 21.38 7.87
C ARG A 7 -7.16 19.90 8.24
N SER A 8 -6.13 19.17 7.84
CA SER A 8 -5.97 17.74 8.18
C SER A 8 -5.74 17.52 9.68
N LEU A 9 -4.99 18.40 10.35
CA LEU A 9 -4.87 18.38 11.81
C LEU A 9 -6.23 18.58 12.50
N VAL A 10 -7.05 19.51 12.01
CA VAL A 10 -8.40 19.72 12.56
C VAL A 10 -9.26 18.47 12.38
N VAL A 11 -9.28 17.89 11.18
CA VAL A 11 -10.07 16.67 10.90
C VAL A 11 -9.56 15.47 11.68
N ALA A 12 -8.25 15.29 11.82
CA ALA A 12 -7.68 14.14 12.51
C ALA A 12 -7.85 14.19 14.03
N ASN A 13 -8.05 15.38 14.59
CA ASN A 13 -8.30 15.58 16.01
C ASN A 13 -9.81 15.83 16.32
N SER A 14 -10.71 15.69 15.33
CA SER A 14 -12.15 15.71 15.56
C SER A 14 -12.67 14.32 15.99
N PRO A 15 -13.81 14.24 16.70
CA PRO A 15 -14.49 12.97 16.92
C PRO A 15 -14.69 12.19 15.62
N ASN A 16 -14.66 10.86 15.70
CA ASN A 16 -14.93 9.94 14.59
C ASN A 16 -13.89 9.97 13.44
N TYR A 17 -12.67 10.50 13.65
CA TYR A 17 -11.62 10.49 12.61
C TYR A 17 -11.36 9.08 12.05
N LEU A 18 -11.20 8.08 12.92
CA LEU A 18 -10.97 6.70 12.51
C LEU A 18 -12.20 6.08 11.81
N ASP A 19 -13.41 6.45 12.24
CA ASP A 19 -14.64 5.98 11.59
C ASP A 19 -14.78 6.57 10.19
N ASN A 20 -14.42 7.84 10.01
CA ASN A 20 -14.39 8.47 8.69
C ASN A 20 -13.28 7.85 7.82
N LEU A 21 -12.10 7.57 8.40
CA LEU A 21 -11.04 6.86 7.70
C LEU A 21 -11.42 5.44 7.32
N TYR A 22 -12.33 4.77 8.05
CA TYR A 22 -12.83 3.45 7.67
C TYR A 22 -13.50 3.47 6.29
N GLY A 23 -14.10 4.58 5.88
CA GLY A 23 -14.63 4.76 4.53
C GLY A 23 -13.55 4.74 3.44
N VAL A 24 -12.33 5.20 3.77
CA VAL A 24 -11.16 5.22 2.87
C VAL A 24 -10.38 3.91 2.93
N TYR A 25 -10.13 3.42 4.15
CA TYR A 25 -9.33 2.23 4.46
C TYR A 25 -10.17 1.20 5.24
N PRO A 26 -11.15 0.54 4.60
CA PRO A 26 -11.99 -0.43 5.29
C PRO A 26 -11.16 -1.66 5.65
N ILE A 27 -10.74 -1.75 6.92
CA ILE A 27 -10.13 -2.96 7.45
C ILE A 27 -11.24 -4.00 7.58
N GLN A 28 -11.31 -4.91 6.61
CA GLN A 28 -12.06 -6.14 6.79
C GLN A 28 -11.18 -7.12 7.57
N GLN A 29 -11.74 -7.72 8.62
CA GLN A 29 -11.19 -8.99 9.10
C GLN A 29 -11.37 -9.98 7.97
N SER A 30 -10.30 -10.20 7.19
CA SER A 30 -10.34 -11.21 6.15
C SER A 30 -10.50 -12.55 6.87
N GLY A 31 -11.54 -13.30 6.50
CA GLY A 31 -11.66 -14.69 6.91
C GLY A 31 -10.45 -15.50 6.43
N THR A 32 -10.41 -16.77 6.81
CA THR A 32 -9.34 -17.67 6.32
C THR A 32 -9.27 -17.66 4.79
N ARG A 33 -8.07 -17.62 4.24
CA ARG A 33 -7.83 -17.71 2.80
C ARG A 33 -8.17 -19.12 2.31
N PRO A 34 -8.84 -19.27 1.16
CA PRO A 34 -9.02 -20.57 0.54
C PRO A 34 -7.66 -21.18 0.16
N LEU A 35 -7.46 -22.42 0.56
CA LEU A 35 -6.27 -23.20 0.26
C LEU A 35 -6.50 -24.06 -0.99
N HIS A 36 -5.51 -24.13 -1.89
CA HIS A 36 -5.63 -24.93 -3.12
C HIS A 36 -5.67 -26.44 -2.79
N THR A 37 -6.83 -27.07 -2.95
CA THR A 37 -7.10 -28.45 -2.47
C THR A 37 -6.10 -29.49 -3.00
N GLY A 38 -5.75 -29.43 -4.29
CA GLY A 38 -4.79 -30.35 -4.90
C GLY A 38 -3.36 -30.20 -4.36
N LEU A 39 -2.97 -28.98 -3.98
CA LEU A 39 -1.64 -28.72 -3.41
C LEU A 39 -1.57 -29.25 -1.98
N TRP A 40 -2.63 -29.04 -1.20
CA TRP A 40 -2.67 -29.50 0.19
C TRP A 40 -2.82 -31.02 0.34
N ALA A 41 -3.44 -31.69 -0.63
CA ALA A 41 -3.39 -33.16 -0.69
C ALA A 41 -1.95 -33.66 -0.88
N GLN A 42 -1.15 -32.99 -1.72
CA GLN A 42 0.26 -33.34 -1.91
C GLN A 42 1.08 -33.05 -0.64
N ILE A 43 0.93 -31.86 -0.04
CA ILE A 43 1.61 -31.52 1.21
C ILE A 43 1.28 -32.54 2.31
N GLN A 44 0.02 -33.00 2.40
CA GLN A 44 -0.37 -34.00 3.39
C GLN A 44 0.38 -35.33 3.23
N ARG A 45 0.59 -35.77 1.97
CA ARG A 45 1.34 -37.00 1.68
C ARG A 45 2.80 -36.85 2.12
N GLU A 46 3.46 -35.75 1.74
CA GLU A 46 4.86 -35.52 2.11
C GLU A 46 5.05 -35.31 3.62
N TYR A 47 4.10 -34.62 4.27
CA TYR A 47 4.08 -34.44 5.73
C TYR A 47 4.01 -35.80 6.44
N ASN A 48 3.09 -36.67 6.02
CA ASN A 48 2.94 -38.01 6.62
C ASN A 48 4.16 -38.91 6.35
N ALA A 49 4.86 -38.71 5.22
CA ALA A 49 6.08 -39.41 4.89
C ALA A 49 7.33 -38.87 5.61
N GLY A 50 7.24 -37.70 6.25
CA GLY A 50 8.38 -37.01 6.86
C GLY A 50 9.35 -36.37 5.85
N ASN A 51 8.91 -36.19 4.59
CA ASN A 51 9.70 -35.60 3.51
C ASN A 51 9.72 -34.06 3.61
N TRP A 52 10.40 -33.55 4.63
CA TRP A 52 10.34 -32.13 4.98
C TRP A 52 10.89 -31.17 3.93
N GLU A 53 11.88 -31.59 3.14
CA GLU A 53 12.36 -30.80 2.01
C GLU A 53 11.24 -30.55 1.00
N SER A 54 10.53 -31.60 0.58
CA SER A 54 9.37 -31.50 -0.31
C SER A 54 8.22 -30.72 0.31
N VAL A 55 7.95 -30.88 1.62
CA VAL A 55 6.96 -30.06 2.34
C VAL A 55 7.32 -28.58 2.25
N ILE A 56 8.59 -28.22 2.50
CA ILE A 56 9.07 -26.83 2.44
C ILE A 56 8.96 -26.28 1.02
N GLU A 57 9.37 -27.03 0.00
CA GLU A 57 9.25 -26.62 -1.41
C GLU A 57 7.79 -26.35 -1.82
N LEU A 58 6.87 -27.24 -1.44
CA LEU A 58 5.44 -27.09 -1.72
C LEU A 58 4.80 -25.92 -0.97
N LEU A 59 5.25 -25.65 0.27
CA LEU A 59 4.80 -24.50 1.05
C LEU A 59 5.35 -23.16 0.51
N ILE A 60 6.53 -23.17 -0.11
CA ILE A 60 7.17 -21.99 -0.74
C ILE A 60 6.62 -21.74 -2.15
N ASP A 61 5.86 -22.68 -2.72
CA ASP A 61 5.25 -22.52 -4.03
C ASP A 61 4.39 -21.24 -4.13
N SER A 62 4.37 -20.61 -5.31
CA SER A 62 3.83 -19.27 -5.55
C SER A 62 2.33 -19.15 -5.27
N ARG A 63 1.64 -20.28 -5.11
CA ARG A 63 0.23 -20.36 -4.70
C ARG A 63 0.02 -20.08 -3.21
N ASN A 64 1.08 -20.13 -2.39
CA ASN A 64 1.03 -19.89 -0.95
C ASN A 64 1.76 -18.58 -0.59
N ASP A 65 1.01 -17.50 -0.38
CA ASP A 65 1.60 -16.23 0.06
C ASP A 65 2.12 -16.29 1.50
N ILE A 66 1.57 -17.18 2.34
CA ILE A 66 1.86 -17.25 3.77
C ILE A 66 2.52 -18.58 4.08
N PHE A 67 3.78 -18.50 4.52
CA PHE A 67 4.46 -19.63 5.11
C PHE A 67 3.99 -19.83 6.56
N PRO A 68 3.91 -21.07 7.10
CA PRO A 68 3.38 -21.32 8.44
C PRO A 68 4.10 -20.52 9.55
N ILE A 69 5.40 -20.30 9.37
CA ILE A 69 6.29 -19.60 10.32
C ILE A 69 6.92 -18.34 9.71
N LYS A 70 7.27 -17.38 10.55
CA LYS A 70 8.08 -16.21 10.14
C LYS A 70 9.56 -16.60 10.21
N ASP A 71 10.21 -16.73 9.06
CA ASP A 71 11.63 -17.09 8.97
C ASP A 71 12.32 -16.35 7.81
N GLY A 72 13.49 -15.79 8.03
CA GLY A 72 14.22 -15.01 7.03
C GLY A 72 14.69 -15.83 5.82
N TYR A 73 15.01 -17.11 6.01
CA TYR A 73 15.48 -17.98 4.92
C TYR A 73 14.38 -18.33 3.92
N VAL A 74 13.12 -18.38 4.39
CA VAL A 74 11.96 -18.57 3.51
C VAL A 74 11.85 -17.44 2.49
N GLY A 75 12.18 -16.21 2.88
CA GLY A 75 12.21 -15.07 1.96
C GLY A 75 13.24 -15.26 0.84
N PHE A 76 14.41 -15.80 1.18
CA PHE A 76 15.46 -16.12 0.21
C PHE A 76 15.04 -17.26 -0.73
N TRP A 77 14.52 -18.36 -0.19
CA TRP A 77 14.05 -19.52 -0.98
C TRP A 77 12.86 -19.22 -1.89
N ARG A 78 12.06 -18.19 -1.59
CA ARG A 78 11.02 -17.69 -2.52
C ARG A 78 11.62 -17.06 -3.78
N GLN A 79 12.83 -16.48 -3.69
CA GLN A 79 13.55 -15.91 -4.84
C GLN A 79 14.28 -17.00 -5.62
N ASP A 80 14.90 -17.94 -4.91
CA ASP A 80 15.62 -19.06 -5.51
C ASP A 80 15.38 -20.38 -4.76
N LYS A 81 14.37 -21.12 -5.24
CA LYS A 81 14.01 -22.44 -4.69
C LYS A 81 15.11 -23.48 -4.85
N SER A 82 15.98 -23.34 -5.87
CA SER A 82 17.05 -24.32 -6.12
C SER A 82 18.06 -24.41 -4.98
N THR A 83 18.12 -23.37 -4.15
CA THR A 83 19.02 -23.32 -2.98
C THR A 83 18.49 -24.06 -1.75
N ILE A 84 17.29 -24.64 -1.79
CA ILE A 84 16.75 -25.43 -0.66
C ILE A 84 17.63 -26.65 -0.41
N SER A 85 17.84 -27.47 -1.45
CA SER A 85 18.60 -28.73 -1.37
C SER A 85 20.09 -28.54 -1.04
N SER A 86 20.67 -27.41 -1.43
CA SER A 86 22.07 -27.08 -1.13
C SER A 86 22.28 -26.55 0.30
N ASN A 87 21.21 -26.36 1.09
CA ASN A 87 21.28 -25.82 2.45
C ASN A 87 20.60 -26.75 3.51
N PRO A 88 21.03 -28.03 3.63
CA PRO A 88 20.33 -29.05 4.42
C PRO A 88 20.19 -28.72 5.92
N ARG A 89 21.15 -27.98 6.50
CA ARG A 89 21.06 -27.55 7.90
C ARG A 89 19.90 -26.59 8.15
N GLN A 90 19.61 -25.70 7.19
CA GLN A 90 18.50 -24.76 7.30
C GLN A 90 17.17 -25.47 7.04
N VAL A 91 17.14 -26.40 6.08
CA VAL A 91 16.00 -27.30 5.85
C VAL A 91 15.66 -28.03 7.13
N GLN A 92 16.63 -28.66 7.78
CA GLN A 92 16.39 -29.41 9.02
C GLN A 92 15.95 -28.51 10.19
N ARG A 93 16.51 -27.30 10.31
CA ARG A 93 16.07 -26.33 11.33
C ARG A 93 14.60 -25.97 11.16
N ILE A 94 14.17 -25.66 9.93
CA ILE A 94 12.78 -25.31 9.62
C ILE A 94 11.88 -26.54 9.75
N ALA A 95 12.33 -27.71 9.29
CA ALA A 95 11.63 -28.98 9.43
C ALA A 95 11.30 -29.30 10.89
N THR A 96 12.25 -29.12 11.83
CA THR A 96 12.02 -29.32 13.26
C THR A 96 10.92 -28.40 13.82
N ILE A 97 10.81 -27.17 13.31
CA ILE A 97 9.75 -26.25 13.71
C ILE A 97 8.41 -26.70 13.09
N LEU A 98 8.40 -27.06 11.80
CA LEU A 98 7.19 -27.52 11.11
C LEU A 98 6.68 -28.89 11.61
N SER A 99 7.56 -29.75 12.11
CA SER A 99 7.18 -31.05 12.66
C SER A 99 6.57 -30.94 14.06
N SER A 100 6.84 -29.83 14.77
CA SER A 100 6.24 -29.55 16.08
C SER A 100 4.76 -29.15 16.01
N MET A 101 4.24 -28.79 14.82
CA MET A 101 2.83 -28.48 14.59
C MET A 101 2.09 -29.66 13.95
N THR A 102 0.80 -29.79 14.27
CA THR A 102 -0.08 -30.73 13.55
C THR A 102 -0.30 -30.26 12.12
N PHE A 103 -0.61 -31.18 11.21
CA PHE A 103 -0.95 -30.83 9.83
C PHE A 103 -2.14 -29.86 9.73
N ALA A 104 -3.12 -29.98 10.64
CA ALA A 104 -4.23 -29.03 10.75
C ALA A 104 -3.74 -27.63 11.17
N GLY A 105 -2.86 -27.54 12.17
CA GLY A 105 -2.26 -26.26 12.58
C GLY A 105 -1.42 -25.61 11.50
N MET A 106 -0.74 -26.42 10.66
CA MET A 106 -0.03 -25.92 9.48
C MET A 106 -0.98 -25.30 8.45
N LYS A 107 -2.11 -25.95 8.16
CA LYS A 107 -3.16 -25.40 7.29
C LYS A 107 -3.69 -24.08 7.82
N GLU A 108 -4.01 -24.04 9.11
CA GLU A 108 -4.52 -22.83 9.76
C GLU A 108 -3.52 -21.67 9.61
N ALA A 109 -2.24 -21.92 9.91
CA ALA A 109 -1.19 -20.91 9.80
C ALA A 109 -0.99 -20.37 8.37
N CYS A 110 -1.13 -21.23 7.35
CA CYS A 110 -1.09 -20.81 5.94
C CYS A 110 -2.37 -20.12 5.47
N SER A 111 -3.50 -20.41 6.10
CA SER A 111 -4.81 -19.82 5.76
C SER A 111 -5.05 -18.46 6.43
N ARG A 112 -4.09 -17.94 7.19
CA ARG A 112 -4.20 -16.62 7.82
C ARG A 112 -4.56 -15.54 6.78
N PRO A 113 -5.29 -14.49 7.17
CA PRO A 113 -5.50 -13.34 6.30
C PRO A 113 -4.16 -12.70 5.89
N LYS A 114 -4.14 -12.01 4.74
CA LYS A 114 -2.99 -11.18 4.37
C LYS A 114 -2.73 -10.17 5.50
N GLU A 115 -1.46 -9.89 5.78
CA GLU A 115 -1.13 -8.83 6.74
C GLU A 115 -1.79 -7.51 6.27
N SER A 116 -2.34 -6.74 7.21
CA SER A 116 -3.10 -5.51 6.93
C SER A 116 -2.33 -4.55 6.01
N ASN A 117 -1.02 -4.42 6.21
CA ASN A 117 -0.13 -3.56 5.43
C ASN A 117 -0.10 -3.89 3.92
N GLN A 118 -0.32 -5.15 3.53
CA GLN A 118 -0.41 -5.55 2.11
C GLN A 118 -1.79 -5.28 1.51
N THR A 119 -2.81 -5.13 2.35
CA THR A 119 -4.20 -4.91 1.94
C THR A 119 -4.53 -3.42 1.83
N ILE A 120 -3.81 -2.57 2.58
CA ILE A 120 -4.03 -1.12 2.65
C ILE A 120 -3.68 -0.40 1.33
N GLY A 121 -2.63 -0.83 0.62
CA GLY A 121 -2.12 -0.16 -0.59
C GLY A 121 -3.21 0.21 -1.62
N PRO A 122 -4.02 -0.73 -2.13
CA PRO A 122 -5.04 -0.42 -3.12
C PRO A 122 -6.29 0.29 -2.56
N MET A 123 -6.45 0.41 -1.23
CA MET A 123 -7.69 0.92 -0.64
C MET A 123 -7.98 2.37 -1.03
N PHE A 124 -6.97 3.24 -1.05
CA PHE A 124 -7.15 4.63 -1.47
C PHE A 124 -7.67 4.72 -2.92
N ARG A 125 -7.11 3.91 -3.83
CA ARG A 125 -7.57 3.84 -5.22
C ARG A 125 -9.00 3.33 -5.32
N ASN A 126 -9.34 2.30 -4.55
CA ASN A 126 -10.68 1.74 -4.52
C ASN A 126 -11.69 2.74 -3.95
N TRP A 127 -11.30 3.55 -2.97
CA TRP A 127 -12.16 4.54 -2.33
C TRP A 127 -12.67 5.59 -3.32
N TYR A 128 -11.80 6.27 -4.06
CA TYR A 128 -12.28 7.30 -5.00
C TYR A 128 -13.02 6.72 -6.22
N LYS A 129 -12.92 5.41 -6.47
CA LYS A 129 -13.65 4.68 -7.52
C LYS A 129 -15.03 4.18 -7.10
N GLN A 130 -15.40 4.30 -5.82
CA GLN A 130 -16.70 3.85 -5.34
C GLN A 130 -17.84 4.53 -6.10
N ALA A 131 -18.96 3.84 -6.26
CA ALA A 131 -20.15 4.37 -6.92
C ALA A 131 -20.72 5.64 -6.22
N SER A 132 -20.44 5.79 -4.92
CA SER A 132 -20.75 7.00 -4.15
C SER A 132 -19.98 8.24 -4.63
N ASN A 133 -18.90 8.05 -5.41
CA ASN A 133 -18.00 9.08 -5.92
C ASN A 133 -17.61 10.11 -4.83
N PRO A 134 -16.79 9.71 -3.84
CA PRO A 134 -16.53 10.55 -2.67
C PRO A 134 -15.78 11.84 -3.01
N LEU A 135 -15.09 11.90 -4.15
CA LEU A 135 -14.41 13.13 -4.62
C LEU A 135 -15.29 14.00 -5.52
N GLY A 136 -16.42 13.48 -6.01
CA GLY A 136 -17.32 14.21 -6.92
C GLY A 136 -16.76 14.40 -8.33
N ILE A 137 -15.67 13.73 -8.70
CA ILE A 137 -14.99 13.86 -9.99
C ILE A 137 -15.08 12.54 -10.75
N PRO A 138 -15.47 12.53 -12.05
CA PRO A 138 -15.54 11.30 -12.83
C PRO A 138 -14.18 10.60 -12.94
N VAL A 139 -14.17 9.28 -12.74
CA VAL A 139 -12.99 8.43 -12.99
C VAL A 139 -13.06 7.92 -14.43
N MET A 140 -11.98 8.06 -15.18
CA MET A 140 -11.92 7.74 -16.61
C MET A 140 -10.72 6.86 -16.93
N ASP A 141 -10.87 5.92 -17.86
CA ASP A 141 -9.72 5.21 -18.42
C ASP A 141 -8.80 6.15 -19.20
N LEU A 142 -7.59 5.66 -19.53
CA LEU A 142 -6.57 6.46 -20.21
C LEU A 142 -7.06 7.07 -21.53
N ALA A 143 -7.74 6.29 -22.37
CA ALA A 143 -8.21 6.74 -23.68
C ALA A 143 -9.22 7.88 -23.54
N THR A 144 -10.19 7.74 -22.64
CA THR A 144 -11.22 8.75 -22.39
C THR A 144 -10.63 9.98 -21.72
N PHE A 145 -9.72 9.79 -20.76
CA PHE A 145 -9.04 10.89 -20.05
C PHE A 145 -8.23 11.78 -21.00
N GLN A 146 -7.57 11.19 -22.00
CA GLN A 146 -6.81 11.88 -23.06
C GLN A 146 -7.71 12.56 -24.10
N ALA A 147 -8.85 11.96 -24.42
CA ALA A 147 -9.78 12.47 -25.42
C ALA A 147 -10.63 13.67 -24.94
N THR A 148 -10.55 14.04 -23.66
CA THR A 148 -11.34 15.12 -23.08
C THR A 148 -10.48 16.08 -22.26
N SER A 149 -10.92 17.33 -22.15
CA SER A 149 -10.33 18.34 -21.24
C SER A 149 -11.14 18.53 -19.96
N ARG A 150 -12.28 17.83 -19.81
CA ARG A 150 -13.14 17.91 -18.62
C ARG A 150 -12.43 17.42 -17.37
N ASP A 151 -12.94 17.85 -16.21
CA ASP A 151 -12.48 17.36 -14.93
C ASP A 151 -12.62 15.84 -14.84
N ALA A 152 -11.54 15.19 -14.42
CA ALA A 152 -11.46 13.74 -14.38
C ALA A 152 -10.35 13.26 -13.46
N ILE A 153 -10.49 12.05 -12.95
CA ILE A 153 -9.42 11.25 -12.32
C ILE A 153 -9.01 10.16 -13.31
N LEU A 154 -7.72 9.99 -13.54
CA LEU A 154 -7.19 8.95 -14.42
C LEU A 154 -7.18 7.59 -13.71
N ASP A 155 -7.86 6.61 -14.29
CA ASP A 155 -7.75 5.20 -13.92
C ASP A 155 -6.61 4.51 -14.67
N GLY A 156 -5.89 3.65 -13.97
CA GLY A 156 -4.78 2.85 -14.47
C GLY A 156 -4.10 2.05 -13.37
N SER A 157 -3.08 1.27 -13.72
CA SER A 157 -2.11 0.81 -12.71
C SER A 157 -1.12 1.92 -12.35
N ASP A 158 -0.32 1.74 -11.31
CA ASP A 158 0.75 2.67 -10.92
C ASP A 158 1.70 2.96 -12.10
N ASP A 159 1.96 1.95 -12.95
CA ASP A 159 2.77 2.10 -14.17
C ASP A 159 2.06 2.93 -15.24
N VAL A 160 0.75 2.78 -15.43
CA VAL A 160 -0.03 3.60 -16.37
C VAL A 160 0.01 5.07 -15.94
N LEU A 161 -0.22 5.34 -14.64
CA LEU A 161 -0.18 6.70 -14.12
C LEU A 161 1.22 7.31 -14.25
N LYS A 162 2.27 6.57 -13.90
CA LYS A 162 3.66 7.01 -14.06
C LYS A 162 3.98 7.34 -15.51
N GLN A 163 3.64 6.46 -16.46
CA GLN A 163 3.87 6.70 -17.88
C GLN A 163 3.14 7.94 -18.38
N TYR A 164 1.88 8.14 -17.98
CA TYR A 164 1.13 9.33 -18.32
C TYR A 164 1.79 10.60 -17.76
N ALA A 165 2.18 10.59 -16.48
CA ALA A 165 2.82 11.72 -15.83
C ALA A 165 4.17 12.08 -16.46
N THR A 166 5.00 11.08 -16.79
CA THR A 166 6.28 11.31 -17.45
C THR A 166 6.11 11.85 -18.86
N ALA A 167 5.15 11.32 -19.63
CA ALA A 167 4.94 11.75 -21.01
C ALA A 167 4.26 13.14 -21.13
N ASN A 168 3.41 13.53 -20.16
CA ASN A 168 2.53 14.70 -20.32
C ASN A 168 2.70 15.78 -19.25
N LEU A 169 3.23 15.45 -18.07
CA LEU A 169 3.21 16.33 -16.89
C LEU A 169 4.60 16.75 -16.40
N GLY A 170 5.67 16.31 -17.09
CA GLY A 170 7.05 16.60 -16.70
C GLY A 170 7.56 15.77 -15.51
N TYR A 171 6.88 14.67 -15.16
CA TYR A 171 7.26 13.82 -14.03
C TYR A 171 8.52 13.00 -14.33
N SER A 172 9.62 13.30 -13.62
CA SER A 172 10.95 12.73 -13.89
C SER A 172 11.35 11.61 -12.93
N ILE A 173 10.55 11.37 -11.88
CA ILE A 173 10.87 10.42 -10.82
C ILE A 173 10.52 8.99 -11.27
N ASN A 174 11.44 8.05 -11.06
CA ASN A 174 11.21 6.64 -11.34
C ASN A 174 10.42 5.94 -10.22
N LYS A 175 9.17 6.38 -9.99
CA LYS A 175 8.26 5.83 -8.99
C LYS A 175 6.81 5.87 -9.48
N GLY A 176 6.00 4.89 -9.06
CA GLY A 176 4.57 4.86 -9.33
C GLY A 176 3.80 5.98 -8.60
N LEU A 177 2.62 6.32 -9.12
CA LEU A 177 1.70 7.29 -8.54
C LEU A 177 0.37 6.60 -8.19
N ASP A 178 -0.26 7.03 -7.09
CA ASP A 178 -1.57 6.54 -6.66
C ASP A 178 -2.74 7.36 -7.23
N PHE A 179 -2.46 8.60 -7.65
CA PHE A 179 -3.48 9.57 -8.03
C PHE A 179 -2.99 10.48 -9.15
N ILE A 180 -3.84 10.64 -10.17
CA ILE A 180 -3.74 11.73 -11.15
C ILE A 180 -5.15 12.26 -11.39
N ALA A 181 -5.35 13.56 -11.19
CA ALA A 181 -6.59 14.24 -11.53
C ALA A 181 -6.30 15.45 -12.41
N ARG A 182 -7.30 15.85 -13.20
CA ARG A 182 -7.38 17.14 -13.88
C ARG A 182 -8.60 17.85 -13.34
N VAL A 183 -8.42 19.07 -12.83
CA VAL A 183 -9.48 19.93 -12.27
C VAL A 183 -9.25 21.34 -12.78
N ASN A 184 -10.22 21.91 -13.50
CA ASN A 184 -10.14 23.24 -14.09
C ASN A 184 -8.85 23.47 -14.90
N GLY A 185 -8.40 22.44 -15.63
CA GLY A 185 -7.17 22.46 -16.44
C GLY A 185 -5.85 22.32 -15.65
N THR A 186 -5.91 22.29 -14.32
CA THR A 186 -4.78 21.99 -13.43
C THR A 186 -4.69 20.50 -13.19
N PHE A 187 -3.49 19.93 -13.28
CA PHE A 187 -3.24 18.54 -12.96
C PHE A 187 -2.79 18.39 -11.51
N VAL A 188 -3.29 17.37 -10.83
CA VAL A 188 -2.90 17.00 -9.48
C VAL A 188 -2.31 15.60 -9.54
N ILE A 189 -1.06 15.43 -9.09
CA ILE A 189 -0.42 14.13 -8.98
C ILE A 189 -0.18 13.80 -7.52
N GLY A 190 -0.35 12.54 -7.11
CA GLY A 190 -0.18 12.20 -5.71
C GLY A 190 0.14 10.74 -5.41
N GLU A 191 0.68 10.56 -4.22
CA GLU A 191 0.93 9.29 -3.56
C GLU A 191 0.14 9.27 -2.24
N ALA A 192 -0.37 8.10 -1.86
CA ALA A 192 -1.22 7.92 -0.69
C ALA A 192 -0.64 6.89 0.28
N LYS A 193 -0.59 7.21 1.58
CA LYS A 193 -0.12 6.29 2.62
C LYS A 193 -0.91 6.43 3.92
N TRP A 194 -1.27 5.27 4.49
CA TRP A 194 -1.82 5.20 5.83
C TRP A 194 -0.75 4.75 6.85
N ILE A 195 -0.47 5.61 7.82
CA ILE A 195 0.58 5.44 8.84
C ILE A 195 -0.08 5.05 10.17
N THR A 196 0.01 3.78 10.57
CA THR A 196 -0.74 3.24 11.72
C THR A 196 0.02 3.22 13.06
N THR A 197 1.34 3.14 13.05
CA THR A 197 2.18 3.10 14.28
C THR A 197 3.49 3.84 14.07
N PRO A 198 4.02 4.64 15.00
CA PRO A 198 5.35 5.24 14.86
C PRO A 198 6.47 4.18 14.68
N GLY A 199 7.40 4.39 13.74
CA GLY A 199 8.54 3.48 13.44
C GLY A 199 8.57 2.96 11.99
N GLY A 200 9.69 2.31 11.61
CA GLY A 200 9.86 1.70 10.26
C GLY A 200 10.22 2.67 9.13
N ASN A 201 9.74 2.41 7.90
CA ASN A 201 10.01 3.18 6.66
C ASN A 201 9.24 4.53 6.58
N GLN A 202 8.96 5.18 7.70
CA GLN A 202 8.18 6.43 7.73
C GLN A 202 8.98 7.64 7.26
N ASP A 203 10.26 7.69 7.63
CA ASP A 203 11.18 8.69 7.09
C ASP A 203 11.22 8.59 5.56
N LYS A 204 11.22 7.36 5.02
CA LYS A 204 11.12 7.13 3.57
C LYS A 204 9.86 7.74 2.98
N SER A 205 8.72 7.67 3.67
CA SER A 205 7.47 8.26 3.18
C SER A 205 7.48 9.78 3.11
N PHE A 206 8.10 10.44 4.09
CA PHE A 206 8.31 11.89 4.01
C PHE A 206 9.37 12.28 2.99
N GLN A 207 10.44 11.49 2.82
CA GLN A 207 11.42 11.72 1.76
C GLN A 207 10.81 11.53 0.37
N ASP A 208 9.98 10.50 0.18
CA ASP A 208 9.22 10.29 -1.05
C ASP A 208 8.36 11.53 -1.37
N ALA A 209 7.67 12.09 -0.35
CA ALA A 209 6.91 13.32 -0.48
C ALA A 209 7.78 14.50 -0.90
N LYS A 210 8.95 14.64 -0.25
CA LYS A 210 9.92 15.68 -0.56
C LYS A 210 10.39 15.61 -2.01
N THR A 211 10.76 14.41 -2.45
CA THR A 211 11.27 14.16 -3.80
C THR A 211 10.20 14.48 -4.83
N MET A 212 8.97 13.99 -4.64
CA MET A 212 7.87 14.25 -5.56
C MET A 212 7.45 15.70 -5.63
N ILE A 213 7.28 16.36 -4.47
CA ILE A 213 6.83 17.75 -4.42
C ILE A 213 7.92 18.70 -4.90
N GLY A 214 9.19 18.32 -4.74
CA GLY A 214 10.34 19.09 -5.18
C GLY A 214 10.86 18.74 -6.58
N ASP A 215 10.14 17.96 -7.40
CA ASP A 215 10.56 17.65 -8.77
C ASP A 215 10.56 18.94 -9.62
N PRO A 216 11.73 19.44 -10.04
CA PRO A 216 11.84 20.69 -10.78
C PRO A 216 11.35 20.59 -12.22
N ASN A 217 11.10 19.39 -12.73
CA ASN A 217 10.70 19.17 -14.13
C ASN A 217 9.19 19.20 -14.34
N LEU A 218 8.40 19.28 -13.27
CA LEU A 218 6.94 19.33 -13.36
C LEU A 218 6.49 20.56 -14.14
N ASN A 219 5.49 20.36 -15.01
CA ASN A 219 4.86 21.47 -15.72
C ASN A 219 4.21 22.45 -14.75
N SER A 220 4.11 23.72 -15.13
CA SER A 220 3.60 24.81 -14.28
C SER A 220 2.14 24.63 -13.83
N ASN A 221 1.34 23.85 -14.55
CA ASN A 221 -0.04 23.53 -14.21
C ASN A 221 -0.18 22.20 -13.44
N VAL A 222 0.91 21.67 -12.88
CA VAL A 222 0.91 20.41 -12.12
C VAL A 222 1.16 20.71 -10.64
N ILE A 223 0.26 20.22 -9.78
CA ILE A 223 0.37 20.33 -8.33
C ILE A 223 0.64 18.94 -7.75
N PRO A 224 1.86 18.67 -7.25
CA PRO A 224 2.14 17.46 -6.50
C PRO A 224 1.56 17.55 -5.09
N ILE A 225 0.90 16.49 -4.64
CA ILE A 225 0.32 16.36 -3.30
C ILE A 225 0.71 15.04 -2.65
N MET A 226 0.83 15.02 -1.33
CA MET A 226 0.98 13.78 -0.57
C MET A 226 -0.26 13.58 0.30
N ILE A 227 -0.88 12.41 0.18
CA ILE A 227 -2.07 12.03 0.93
C ILE A 227 -1.62 11.12 2.08
N LEU A 228 -1.48 11.68 3.28
CA LEU A 228 -1.05 10.92 4.46
C LEU A 228 -2.19 10.84 5.46
N ASP A 229 -2.40 9.65 6.03
CA ASP A 229 -3.41 9.43 7.07
C ASP A 229 -2.81 8.73 8.30
N GLY A 230 -3.48 8.84 9.45
CA GLY A 230 -3.15 8.08 10.66
C GLY A 230 -2.36 8.85 11.72
N VAL A 231 -1.41 8.21 12.39
CA VAL A 231 -0.83 8.70 13.66
C VAL A 231 0.02 9.96 13.53
N LEU A 232 0.37 10.39 12.31
CA LEU A 232 1.17 11.60 12.08
C LEU A 232 0.48 12.90 12.52
N TYR A 233 -0.85 12.91 12.60
CA TYR A 233 -1.63 14.08 13.00
C TYR A 233 -1.92 14.16 14.51
N LEU A 234 -1.55 13.13 15.27
CA LEU A 234 -1.75 13.11 16.72
C LEU A 234 -0.79 14.11 17.38
N ALA A 235 -1.37 15.14 18.00
CA ALA A 235 -0.63 16.18 18.69
C ALA A 235 0.27 15.58 19.77
N SER A 236 1.57 15.52 19.47
CA SER A 236 2.58 14.91 20.34
C SER A 236 3.95 15.51 20.04
N ARG A 237 4.92 15.30 20.94
CA ARG A 237 6.34 15.55 20.63
C ARG A 237 6.99 14.42 19.81
N GLY A 238 6.17 13.55 19.21
CA GLY A 238 6.63 12.44 18.40
C GLY A 238 7.22 12.91 17.07
N LYS A 239 8.22 12.17 16.58
CA LYS A 239 8.98 12.49 15.35
C LYS A 239 8.08 12.76 14.13
N LEU A 240 6.99 12.01 13.96
CA LEU A 240 6.06 12.16 12.84
C LEU A 240 5.35 13.52 12.86
N TYR A 241 4.79 13.89 14.01
CA TYR A 241 4.08 15.15 14.18
C TYR A 241 5.04 16.32 13.98
N VAL A 242 6.20 16.30 14.65
CA VAL A 242 7.23 17.35 14.51
C VAL A 242 7.71 17.47 13.07
N ASN A 243 7.99 16.36 12.38
CA ASN A 243 8.37 16.42 10.97
C ASN A 243 7.28 17.09 10.11
N LEU A 244 6.02 16.71 10.30
CA LEU A 244 4.91 17.30 9.56
C LEU A 244 4.74 18.80 9.85
N THR A 245 4.80 19.22 11.11
CA THR A 245 4.51 20.61 11.52
C THR A 245 5.69 21.57 11.37
N ASP A 246 6.92 21.05 11.33
CA ASP A 246 8.12 21.88 11.37
C ASP A 246 8.91 21.75 10.05
N ASN A 247 9.19 20.52 9.60
CA ASN A 247 10.08 20.25 8.46
C ASN A 247 9.34 20.24 7.11
N TYR A 248 8.11 19.74 7.08
CA TYR A 248 7.27 19.62 5.88
C TYR A 248 6.08 20.58 5.89
N LYS A 249 6.11 21.56 6.79
CA LYS A 249 4.98 22.43 7.10
C LYS A 249 4.46 23.20 5.90
N ASP A 250 5.26 23.44 4.86
CA ASP A 250 4.84 24.24 3.70
C ASP A 250 4.46 23.38 2.48
N TYR A 251 4.58 22.06 2.58
CA TYR A 251 4.26 21.10 1.52
C TYR A 251 2.74 20.86 1.43
N ASN A 252 2.25 20.48 0.25
CA ASN A 252 0.86 20.06 0.05
C ASN A 252 0.63 18.64 0.58
N ILE A 253 0.66 18.50 1.90
CA ILE A 253 0.38 17.25 2.61
C ILE A 253 -1.01 17.35 3.24
N MET A 254 -1.85 16.34 3.05
CA MET A 254 -3.21 16.33 3.58
C MET A 254 -3.75 14.92 3.83
N SER A 255 -4.79 14.81 4.65
CA SER A 255 -5.58 13.59 4.82
C SER A 255 -6.45 13.35 3.60
N ALA A 256 -6.72 12.08 3.27
CA ALA A 256 -7.69 11.74 2.21
C ALA A 256 -9.07 12.37 2.46
N LEU A 257 -9.45 12.56 3.73
CA LEU A 257 -10.70 13.21 4.14
C LEU A 257 -10.79 14.70 3.79
N VAL A 258 -9.66 15.33 3.47
CA VAL A 258 -9.56 16.74 3.07
C VAL A 258 -9.39 16.88 1.55
N LEU A 259 -9.12 15.77 0.83
CA LEU A 259 -8.78 15.80 -0.59
C LEU A 259 -9.90 16.39 -1.46
N LYS A 260 -11.18 16.13 -1.14
CA LYS A 260 -12.29 16.74 -1.87
C LYS A 260 -12.26 18.28 -1.75
N GLU A 261 -12.11 18.79 -0.54
CA GLU A 261 -12.03 20.24 -0.27
C GLU A 261 -10.83 20.86 -1.00
N PHE A 262 -9.72 20.12 -1.10
CA PHE A 262 -8.56 20.51 -1.91
C PHE A 262 -8.92 20.67 -3.39
N LEU A 263 -9.50 19.64 -3.98
CA LEU A 263 -9.82 19.62 -5.41
C LEU A 263 -10.87 20.67 -5.76
N ASP A 264 -11.90 20.86 -4.93
CA ASP A 264 -12.94 21.88 -5.13
C ASP A 264 -12.39 23.33 -5.08
N SER A 265 -11.17 23.51 -4.55
CA SER A 265 -10.55 24.83 -4.40
C SER A 265 -9.64 25.26 -5.55
N LEU A 266 -9.44 24.39 -6.54
CA LEU A 266 -8.65 24.63 -7.77
C LEU A 266 -9.52 25.27 -8.84
#